data_AF-A0A9D6J6J9-F1
#
_entry.id   AF-A0A9D6J6J9-F1
#
_cell.length_a   1.000
_cell.length_b   1.000
_cell.length_c   1.000
_cell.angle_alpha   90.00
_cell.angle_beta   90.00
_cell.angle_gamma   90.00
#
_symmetry.space_group_name_H-M   'P 1'
#
loop_
_entity.id
_entity.type
_entity.pdbx_description
1 polymer ?
#
loop_
_entity_poly.entity_id
_entity_poly.type
_entity_poly.pdbx_seq_one_letter_code
_entity_poly.pdbx_strand_id
1 'polypeptide(L)'
;MVKNGSRVIALFFAILFFHSLPIYSQGRSEILLIDDDAGSMLSPWRSGIRSSSKSYDEIDTDQTPVTLELLKNYKTVIWVTGGSSELSTAEMNILEDYIDDDGQALVSGESTGSDLDWGGLDSSYFGFDYEKNTRRKVQVKSLESSIGDFTVSTDYGKPSGGKVVFTFDPNAEGSEASELAGKTCGVQYSRFFSKTIWLGFNLDDVSSSHDQDEIVENCLAYFEWGFRNGINLYKKTFVGKLEDLDYRVAKRERIAKRIFGEFKQIADDGDKAKVKEVLQFLAAEKSPELESLKKKAETLFRFNSLHNSPGK
;
A
#
# COMPACT_ATOMS: atom_id res chain seq x y z
N MET A 1 -24.08 16.52 -29.02
CA MET A 1 -23.71 15.10 -28.78
C MET A 1 -22.78 14.86 -27.56
N VAL A 2 -22.55 15.83 -26.66
CA VAL A 2 -21.57 15.69 -25.54
C VAL A 2 -22.20 15.25 -24.19
N LYS A 3 -23.54 15.21 -24.07
CA LYS A 3 -24.22 15.02 -22.77
C LYS A 3 -24.21 13.58 -22.20
N ASN A 4 -23.90 12.56 -23.00
CA ASN A 4 -23.93 11.17 -22.52
C ASN A 4 -22.60 10.71 -21.90
N GLY A 5 -21.45 11.23 -22.35
CA GLY A 5 -20.13 10.83 -21.82
C GLY A 5 -19.93 11.21 -20.35
N SER A 6 -20.50 12.35 -19.90
CA SER A 6 -20.35 12.82 -18.52
C SER A 6 -21.08 11.93 -17.50
N ARG A 7 -22.17 11.25 -17.91
CA ARG A 7 -22.96 10.38 -17.03
C ARG A 7 -22.31 9.01 -16.83
N VAL A 8 -21.69 8.46 -17.88
CA VAL A 8 -20.93 7.20 -17.82
C VAL A 8 -19.72 7.34 -16.92
N ILE A 9 -19.00 8.46 -17.01
CA ILE A 9 -17.87 8.76 -16.13
C ILE A 9 -18.36 8.84 -14.69
N ALA A 10 -19.36 9.67 -14.38
CA ALA A 10 -19.87 9.82 -13.01
C ALA A 10 -20.34 8.50 -12.36
N LEU A 11 -20.90 7.58 -13.14
CA LEU A 11 -21.39 6.29 -12.65
C LEU A 11 -20.27 5.25 -12.46
N PHE A 12 -19.26 5.24 -13.35
CA PHE A 12 -18.05 4.42 -13.18
C PHE A 12 -17.30 4.80 -11.90
N PHE A 13 -17.27 6.11 -11.59
CA PHE A 13 -16.73 6.61 -10.31
C PHE A 13 -17.57 6.18 -9.12
N ALA A 14 -18.91 6.13 -9.22
CA ALA A 14 -19.77 5.66 -8.13
C ALA A 14 -19.58 4.17 -7.84
N ILE A 15 -19.45 3.32 -8.86
CA ILE A 15 -19.22 1.88 -8.68
C ILE A 15 -17.85 1.61 -8.04
N LEU A 16 -16.80 2.32 -8.50
CA LEU A 16 -15.49 2.29 -7.84
C LEU A 16 -15.58 2.79 -6.38
N PHE A 17 -16.37 3.84 -6.11
CA PHE A 17 -16.57 4.37 -4.76
C PHE A 17 -17.27 3.39 -3.81
N PHE A 18 -18.22 2.61 -4.32
CA PHE A 18 -19.00 1.65 -3.51
C PHE A 18 -18.30 0.31 -3.31
N HIS A 19 -17.36 -0.09 -4.18
CA HIS A 19 -16.61 -1.35 -4.04
C HIS A 19 -15.25 -1.20 -3.32
N SER A 20 -14.80 0.02 -3.02
CA SER A 20 -13.49 0.29 -2.40
C SER A 20 -13.56 0.92 -1.01
N LEU A 21 -14.72 0.86 -0.35
CA LEU A 21 -14.79 1.07 1.09
C LEU A 21 -14.86 -0.33 1.72
N PRO A 22 -13.73 -0.87 2.20
CA PRO A 22 -13.79 -2.00 3.10
C PRO A 22 -14.77 -1.62 4.20
N ILE A 23 -15.80 -2.44 4.38
CA ILE A 23 -16.71 -2.28 5.52
C ILE A 23 -15.91 -2.74 6.72
N TYR A 24 -15.03 -1.86 7.22
CA TYR A 24 -14.34 -2.10 8.47
C TYR A 24 -15.43 -2.18 9.54
N SER A 25 -15.52 -3.36 10.16
CA SER A 25 -16.39 -3.61 11.29
C SER A 25 -16.24 -2.47 12.30
N GLN A 26 -17.34 -1.77 12.60
CA GLN A 26 -17.33 -0.72 13.61
C GLN A 26 -16.84 -1.31 14.93
N GLY A 27 -15.61 -0.99 15.31
CA GLY A 27 -14.95 -1.45 16.54
C GLY A 27 -13.60 -2.16 16.36
N ARG A 28 -13.19 -2.52 15.14
CA ARG A 28 -11.83 -3.07 14.90
C ARG A 28 -10.83 -1.96 14.59
N SER A 29 -9.60 -2.13 15.05
CA SER A 29 -8.49 -1.25 14.70
C SER A 29 -8.24 -1.20 13.19
N GLU A 30 -7.87 -0.03 12.66
CA GLU A 30 -7.44 0.15 11.27
C GLU A 30 -5.95 -0.20 11.06
N ILE A 31 -5.17 -0.20 12.15
CA ILE A 31 -3.72 -0.41 12.16
C ILE A 31 -3.40 -1.76 12.78
N LEU A 32 -2.51 -2.52 12.15
CA LEU A 32 -1.82 -3.67 12.73
C LEU A 32 -0.35 -3.32 12.92
N LEU A 33 0.15 -3.46 14.15
CA LEU A 33 1.56 -3.36 14.50
C LEU A 33 2.13 -4.77 14.60
N ILE A 34 3.11 -5.10 13.76
CA ILE A 34 3.76 -6.40 13.70
C ILE A 34 5.15 -6.26 14.29
N ASP A 35 5.42 -7.16 15.22
CA ASP A 35 6.68 -7.30 15.94
C ASP A 35 7.39 -8.55 15.49
N ASP A 36 8.49 -8.36 14.79
CA ASP A 36 9.32 -9.44 14.29
C ASP A 36 10.63 -9.57 15.07
N ASP A 37 10.79 -8.87 16.20
CA ASP A 37 12.06 -8.82 16.95
C ASP A 37 11.95 -9.22 18.43
N ALA A 38 10.91 -9.96 18.78
CA ALA A 38 10.60 -10.37 20.16
C ALA A 38 10.39 -9.18 21.13
N GLY A 39 9.85 -8.07 20.63
CA GLY A 39 9.31 -6.98 21.44
C GLY A 39 10.31 -5.95 21.92
N SER A 40 11.54 -5.97 21.39
CA SER A 40 12.59 -5.06 21.79
C SER A 40 12.41 -3.65 21.24
N MET A 41 11.75 -3.48 20.07
CA MET A 41 11.73 -2.19 19.35
C MET A 41 10.36 -1.52 19.16
N LEU A 42 9.31 -2.04 19.82
CA LEU A 42 7.94 -1.57 19.62
C LEU A 42 7.54 -0.34 20.44
N SER A 43 8.22 -0.05 21.55
CA SER A 43 7.73 0.95 22.52
C SER A 43 7.47 2.32 21.91
N PRO A 44 8.37 2.89 21.07
CA PRO A 44 8.11 4.16 20.39
C PRO A 44 6.91 4.12 19.44
N TRP A 45 6.73 3.02 18.71
CA TRP A 45 5.59 2.83 17.81
C TRP A 45 4.26 2.85 18.58
N ARG A 46 4.20 2.11 19.70
CA ARG A 46 3.03 2.10 20.59
C ARG A 46 2.71 3.50 21.11
N SER A 47 3.72 4.28 21.49
CA SER A 47 3.55 5.66 21.96
C SER A 47 3.00 6.57 20.84
N GLY A 48 3.68 6.61 19.69
CA GLY A 48 3.35 7.50 18.59
C GLY A 48 1.98 7.22 17.95
N ILE A 49 1.56 5.95 17.90
CA ILE A 49 0.22 5.60 17.42
C ILE A 49 -0.85 6.11 18.40
N ARG A 50 -0.62 5.97 19.72
CA ARG A 50 -1.54 6.43 20.75
C ARG A 50 -1.62 7.95 20.83
N SER A 51 -0.50 8.64 20.69
CA SER A 51 -0.47 10.12 20.66
C SER A 51 -1.25 10.67 19.46
N SER A 52 -1.23 9.95 18.34
CA SER A 52 -2.06 10.21 17.15
C SER A 52 -3.55 9.88 17.32
N SER A 53 -3.99 9.48 18.52
CA SER A 53 -5.37 9.08 18.83
C SER A 53 -5.91 7.94 17.94
N LYS A 54 -5.03 7.05 17.50
CA LYS A 54 -5.37 5.86 16.72
C LYS A 54 -5.39 4.62 17.61
N SER A 55 -6.29 3.68 17.30
CA SER A 55 -6.19 2.31 17.79
C SER A 55 -5.29 1.49 16.89
N TYR A 56 -4.64 0.49 17.47
CA TYR A 56 -3.88 -0.54 16.77
C TYR A 56 -4.17 -1.90 17.42
N ASP A 57 -4.15 -2.95 16.60
CA ASP A 57 -3.94 -4.31 17.10
C ASP A 57 -2.44 -4.62 16.98
N GLU A 58 -1.95 -5.57 17.78
CA GLU A 58 -0.53 -5.93 17.83
C GLU A 58 -0.39 -7.44 17.73
N ILE A 59 0.61 -7.92 16.98
CA ILE A 59 1.00 -9.33 16.93
C ILE A 59 2.52 -9.45 17.01
N ASP A 60 2.96 -10.56 17.59
CA ASP A 60 4.34 -11.03 17.65
C ASP A 60 4.46 -12.23 16.71
N THR A 61 5.38 -12.18 15.73
CA THR A 61 5.54 -13.21 14.69
C THR A 61 5.99 -14.55 15.28
N ASP A 62 6.69 -14.55 16.42
CA ASP A 62 7.09 -15.77 17.14
C ASP A 62 5.89 -16.50 17.75
N GLN A 63 4.81 -15.77 18.04
CA GLN A 63 3.61 -16.30 18.72
C GLN A 63 2.45 -16.54 17.76
N THR A 64 2.34 -15.70 16.72
CA THR A 64 1.21 -15.70 15.79
C THR A 64 1.74 -15.64 14.36
N PRO A 65 1.62 -16.72 13.58
CA PRO A 65 1.99 -16.71 12.18
C PRO A 65 1.23 -15.62 11.41
N VAL A 66 1.96 -14.78 10.70
CA VAL A 66 1.36 -13.77 9.83
C VAL A 66 0.80 -14.45 8.59
N THR A 67 -0.42 -14.08 8.19
CA THR A 67 -1.04 -14.53 6.93
C THR A 67 -1.59 -13.34 6.14
N LEU A 68 -1.76 -13.51 4.83
CA LEU A 68 -2.35 -12.48 3.98
C LEU A 68 -3.78 -12.13 4.40
N GLU A 69 -4.58 -13.13 4.80
CA GLU A 69 -5.95 -12.93 5.29
C GLU A 69 -5.96 -12.09 6.58
N LEU A 70 -4.94 -12.26 7.43
CA LEU A 70 -4.78 -11.42 8.61
C LEU A 70 -4.54 -9.97 8.21
N LEU A 71 -3.54 -9.71 7.35
CA LEU A 71 -3.17 -8.36 6.91
C LEU A 71 -4.34 -7.63 6.22
N LYS A 72 -5.12 -8.34 5.41
CA LYS A 72 -6.30 -7.80 4.70
C LYS A 72 -7.41 -7.27 5.61
N ASN A 73 -7.40 -7.62 6.90
CA ASN A 73 -8.32 -7.04 7.87
C ASN A 73 -7.96 -5.61 8.28
N TYR A 74 -6.73 -5.17 7.96
CA TYR A 74 -6.18 -3.90 8.38
C TYR A 74 -5.91 -3.01 7.17
N LYS A 75 -6.16 -1.73 7.35
CA LYS A 75 -5.89 -0.72 6.32
C LYS A 75 -4.41 -0.41 6.24
N THR A 76 -3.74 -0.38 7.40
CA THR A 76 -2.34 -0.06 7.55
C THR A 76 -1.65 -1.15 8.36
N VAL A 77 -0.55 -1.67 7.82
CA VAL A 77 0.35 -2.61 8.49
C VAL A 77 1.66 -1.88 8.75
N ILE A 78 2.08 -1.84 10.02
CA ILE A 78 3.39 -1.36 10.44
C ILE A 78 4.19 -2.58 10.86
N TRP A 79 5.25 -2.90 10.12
CA TRP A 79 6.12 -4.03 10.37
C TRP A 79 7.46 -3.53 10.92
N VAL A 80 7.75 -3.87 12.16
CA VAL A 80 9.01 -3.56 12.84
C VAL A 80 9.86 -4.82 12.84
N THR A 81 11.08 -4.74 12.31
CA THR A 81 12.00 -5.88 12.16
C THR A 81 13.45 -5.38 12.30
N GLY A 82 14.46 -6.22 12.09
CA GLY A 82 15.85 -5.77 12.04
C GLY A 82 16.64 -5.84 13.35
N GLY A 83 16.02 -6.36 14.42
CA GLY A 83 16.69 -6.65 15.69
C GLY A 83 17.42 -8.00 15.65
N SER A 84 16.75 -9.05 16.15
CA SER A 84 17.27 -10.42 16.19
C SER A 84 16.90 -11.28 14.99
N SER A 85 15.96 -10.81 14.18
CA SER A 85 15.32 -11.55 13.08
C SER A 85 15.26 -10.65 11.84
N GLU A 86 15.42 -11.30 10.69
CA GLU A 86 15.23 -10.72 9.36
C GLU A 86 13.89 -11.25 8.83
N LEU A 87 13.24 -10.47 7.95
CA LEU A 87 12.03 -10.92 7.27
C LEU A 87 12.29 -12.23 6.51
N SER A 88 11.54 -13.28 6.82
CA SER A 88 11.61 -14.52 6.06
C SER A 88 11.05 -14.33 4.64
N THR A 89 11.46 -15.19 3.71
CA THR A 89 10.90 -15.20 2.35
C THR A 89 9.37 -15.35 2.34
N ALA A 90 8.81 -16.09 3.30
CA ALA A 90 7.36 -16.25 3.41
C ALA A 90 6.67 -14.93 3.80
N GLU A 91 7.23 -14.20 4.76
CA GLU A 91 6.71 -12.90 5.20
C GLU A 91 6.83 -11.84 4.11
N MET A 92 7.94 -11.82 3.38
CA MET A 92 8.13 -10.94 2.23
C MET A 92 7.07 -11.17 1.15
N ASN A 93 6.78 -12.43 0.80
CA ASN A 93 5.73 -12.75 -0.18
C ASN A 93 4.34 -12.31 0.32
N ILE A 94 4.04 -12.48 1.61
CA ILE A 94 2.76 -12.04 2.20
C ILE A 94 2.65 -10.51 2.16
N LEU A 95 3.74 -9.81 2.45
CA LEU A 95 3.79 -8.35 2.39
C LEU A 95 3.64 -7.84 0.95
N GLU A 96 4.26 -8.51 -0.03
CA GLU A 96 4.10 -8.25 -1.46
C GLU A 96 2.64 -8.33 -1.88
N ASP A 97 2.00 -9.48 -1.60
CA ASP A 97 0.61 -9.75 -1.93
C ASP A 97 -0.33 -8.71 -1.28
N TYR A 98 -0.05 -8.32 -0.03
CA TYR A 98 -0.82 -7.29 0.66
C TYR A 98 -0.71 -5.92 -0.03
N ILE A 99 0.49 -5.52 -0.48
CA ILE A 99 0.70 -4.25 -1.17
C ILE A 99 0.09 -4.28 -2.58
N ASP A 100 0.17 -5.40 -3.30
CA ASP A 100 -0.46 -5.56 -4.61
C ASP A 100 -1.99 -5.58 -4.54
N ASP A 101 -2.56 -5.99 -3.41
CA ASP A 101 -3.98 -5.86 -3.06
C ASP A 101 -4.35 -4.48 -2.49
N ASP A 102 -3.60 -3.44 -2.90
CA ASP A 102 -3.84 -2.04 -2.56
C ASP A 102 -3.64 -1.69 -1.06
N GLY A 103 -2.93 -2.54 -0.31
CA GLY A 103 -2.61 -2.34 1.11
C GLY A 103 -1.68 -1.16 1.40
N GLN A 104 -1.63 -0.74 2.68
CA GLN A 104 -0.72 0.31 3.14
C GLN A 104 0.30 -0.26 4.11
N ALA A 105 1.58 -0.23 3.75
CA ALA A 105 2.64 -0.87 4.53
C ALA A 105 3.70 0.14 4.98
N LEU A 106 4.12 0.05 6.24
CA LEU A 106 5.35 0.66 6.72
C LEU A 106 6.28 -0.46 7.16
N VAL A 107 7.53 -0.44 6.70
CA VAL A 107 8.58 -1.34 7.20
C VAL A 107 9.69 -0.49 7.81
N SER A 108 10.05 -0.80 9.06
CA SER A 108 11.07 -0.07 9.81
C SER A 108 12.03 -1.01 10.51
N GLY A 109 13.29 -0.60 10.52
CA GLY A 109 14.30 -1.13 11.42
C GLY A 109 15.69 -1.21 10.84
N GLU A 110 16.63 -1.69 11.65
CA GLU A 110 18.02 -1.94 11.23
C GLU A 110 18.05 -3.02 10.14
N SER A 111 18.88 -2.90 9.11
CA SER A 111 18.97 -3.92 8.04
C SER A 111 17.75 -4.09 7.14
N THR A 112 16.63 -3.39 7.38
CA THR A 112 15.40 -3.54 6.58
C THR A 112 15.56 -3.26 5.10
N GLY A 113 16.47 -2.35 4.72
CA GLY A 113 16.78 -2.09 3.33
C GLY A 113 17.40 -3.32 2.67
N SER A 114 18.31 -3.99 3.38
CA SER A 114 18.93 -5.25 2.93
C SER A 114 17.91 -6.38 2.81
N ASP A 115 17.01 -6.51 3.78
CA ASP A 115 16.01 -7.57 3.82
C ASP A 115 15.02 -7.41 2.65
N LEU A 116 14.53 -6.19 2.44
CA LEU A 116 13.62 -5.88 1.33
C LEU A 116 14.29 -6.02 -0.04
N ASP A 117 15.57 -5.68 -0.19
CA ASP A 117 16.35 -5.90 -1.42
C ASP A 117 16.48 -7.39 -1.72
N TRP A 118 16.84 -8.19 -0.72
CA TRP A 118 16.95 -9.64 -0.89
C TRP A 118 15.63 -10.28 -1.32
N GLY A 119 14.50 -9.77 -0.81
CA GLY A 119 13.16 -10.15 -1.22
C GLY A 119 12.66 -9.57 -2.55
N GLY A 120 13.38 -8.61 -3.16
CA GLY A 120 12.94 -7.92 -4.37
C GLY A 120 11.80 -6.91 -4.16
N LEU A 121 11.59 -6.43 -2.92
CA LEU A 121 10.57 -5.45 -2.56
C LEU A 121 11.08 -4.00 -2.60
N ASP A 122 12.38 -3.78 -2.76
CA ASP A 122 13.04 -2.47 -2.75
C ASP A 122 12.41 -1.40 -3.68
N SER A 123 12.78 -1.38 -4.95
CA SER A 123 12.46 -0.34 -5.92
C SER A 123 11.03 -0.46 -6.43
N SER A 124 10.54 -1.70 -6.53
CA SER A 124 9.22 -2.01 -7.10
C SER A 124 8.06 -1.76 -6.14
N TYR A 125 8.31 -1.86 -4.82
CA TYR A 125 7.27 -1.72 -3.78
C TYR A 125 7.54 -0.59 -2.79
N PHE A 126 8.79 -0.23 -2.49
CA PHE A 126 9.12 0.86 -1.56
C PHE A 126 9.82 2.05 -2.23
N GLY A 127 10.20 1.95 -3.51
CA GLY A 127 10.69 3.06 -4.31
C GLY A 127 12.13 3.47 -4.00
N PHE A 128 12.93 2.59 -3.41
CA PHE A 128 14.36 2.82 -3.19
C PHE A 128 15.18 1.69 -3.81
N ASP A 129 16.38 2.01 -4.28
CA ASP A 129 17.43 1.03 -4.57
C ASP A 129 18.31 0.96 -3.32
N TYR A 130 18.46 -0.22 -2.74
CA TYR A 130 19.32 -0.41 -1.58
C TYR A 130 20.79 -0.18 -1.97
N GLU A 131 21.51 0.61 -1.17
CA GLU A 131 22.94 0.86 -1.40
C GLU A 131 23.82 0.12 -0.40
N LYS A 132 23.46 0.16 0.90
CA LYS A 132 24.25 -0.47 1.97
C LYS A 132 23.55 -0.43 3.34
N ASN A 133 23.92 -1.35 4.22
CA ASN A 133 23.62 -1.37 5.65
C ASN A 133 24.83 -0.93 6.46
N THR A 134 24.60 -0.09 7.47
CA THR A 134 25.63 0.27 8.45
C THR A 134 25.09 0.24 9.88
N ARG A 135 25.77 -0.52 10.75
CA ARG A 135 25.55 -0.48 12.22
C ARG A 135 26.11 0.77 12.90
N ARG A 136 26.16 1.89 12.18
CA ARG A 136 26.78 3.14 12.64
C ARG A 136 25.71 4.11 13.06
N LYS A 137 25.92 4.73 14.22
CA LYS A 137 25.11 5.82 14.73
C LYS A 137 25.39 7.11 13.95
N VAL A 138 24.42 7.60 13.19
CA VAL A 138 24.53 8.78 12.30
C VAL A 138 23.37 9.73 12.53
N GLN A 139 23.62 11.03 12.41
CA GLN A 139 22.58 12.04 12.57
C GLN A 139 21.66 12.14 11.34
N VAL A 140 20.35 12.01 11.55
CA VAL A 140 19.29 12.34 10.60
C VAL A 140 18.67 13.65 11.07
N LYS A 141 18.55 14.63 10.15
CA LYS A 141 18.20 16.02 10.51
C LYS A 141 17.01 16.61 9.80
N SER A 142 16.46 15.91 8.80
CA SER A 142 15.41 16.53 7.99
C SER A 142 14.39 15.54 7.49
N LEU A 143 13.17 15.71 7.97
CA LEU A 143 11.99 15.56 7.15
C LEU A 143 11.93 16.72 6.15
N GLU A 144 11.42 16.52 4.93
CA GLU A 144 11.22 17.61 3.94
C GLU A 144 10.36 18.79 4.46
N SER A 145 9.83 18.72 5.68
CA SER A 145 9.24 19.86 6.39
C SER A 145 9.51 19.88 7.91
N SER A 146 10.75 19.54 8.30
CA SER A 146 11.44 19.62 9.61
C SER A 146 11.02 18.64 10.73
N ILE A 147 12.01 17.85 11.19
CA ILE A 147 12.14 17.28 12.56
C ILE A 147 13.66 17.26 12.86
N GLY A 148 14.05 17.56 14.11
CA GLY A 148 15.42 17.91 14.54
C GLY A 148 16.51 16.82 14.42
N ASP A 149 17.65 17.05 15.07
CA ASP A 149 18.84 16.19 14.99
C ASP A 149 18.67 14.93 15.85
N PHE A 150 18.55 13.74 15.24
CA PHE A 150 18.53 12.45 15.96
C PHE A 150 19.58 11.48 15.43
N THR A 151 20.13 10.62 16.29
CA THR A 151 21.30 9.77 15.97
C THR A 151 20.92 8.29 15.84
N VAL A 152 20.93 7.71 14.64
CA VAL A 152 20.42 6.35 14.39
C VAL A 152 21.39 5.36 13.75
N SER A 153 21.20 4.06 14.01
CA SER A 153 21.85 2.95 13.28
C SER A 153 21.02 2.62 12.04
N THR A 154 21.64 2.39 10.87
CA THR A 154 20.87 2.60 9.65
C THR A 154 21.36 1.97 8.36
N ASP A 155 20.38 1.66 7.53
CA ASP A 155 20.48 1.39 6.11
C ASP A 155 20.29 2.65 5.29
N TYR A 156 20.90 2.67 4.12
CA TYR A 156 20.65 3.72 3.15
C TYR A 156 20.47 3.20 1.74
N GLY A 157 19.68 3.96 1.00
CA GLY A 157 19.39 3.70 -0.39
C GLY A 157 19.42 4.97 -1.21
N LYS A 158 19.20 4.79 -2.51
CA LYS A 158 18.91 5.85 -3.44
C LYS A 158 17.44 5.80 -3.80
N PRO A 159 16.71 6.92 -3.83
CA PRO A 159 15.35 6.91 -4.36
C PRO A 159 15.39 6.51 -5.85
N SER A 160 14.74 5.40 -6.19
CA SER A 160 14.44 4.99 -7.58
C SER A 160 13.01 5.33 -7.99
N GLY A 161 12.18 5.66 -7.00
CA GLY A 161 10.87 6.28 -7.12
C GLY A 161 10.51 7.00 -5.83
N GLY A 162 9.29 7.53 -5.75
CA GLY A 162 8.76 8.07 -4.50
C GLY A 162 9.36 9.39 -4.05
N LYS A 163 9.04 9.74 -2.81
CA LYS A 163 9.42 10.98 -2.15
C LYS A 163 10.39 10.62 -1.02
N VAL A 164 11.57 11.21 -1.05
CA VAL A 164 12.52 11.12 0.06
C VAL A 164 11.91 11.83 1.26
N VAL A 165 11.89 11.14 2.40
CA VAL A 165 11.40 11.72 3.65
C VAL A 165 12.45 11.82 4.72
N PHE A 166 13.53 11.04 4.64
CA PHE A 166 14.65 11.16 5.58
C PHE A 166 15.99 11.08 4.85
N THR A 167 16.90 11.98 5.22
CA THR A 167 18.29 12.00 4.76
C THR A 167 19.25 12.26 5.90
N PHE A 168 20.48 11.75 5.81
CA PHE A 168 21.53 12.07 6.78
C PHE A 168 22.04 13.50 6.63
N ASP A 169 22.43 14.09 7.76
CA ASP A 169 23.04 15.41 7.76
C ASP A 169 24.40 15.40 7.03
N PRO A 170 24.59 16.27 6.02
CA PRO A 170 25.90 16.46 5.43
C PRO A 170 26.98 16.98 6.38
N ASN A 171 26.61 17.51 7.55
CA ASN A 171 27.53 18.04 8.55
C ASN A 171 27.70 17.14 9.79
N ALA A 172 27.21 15.90 9.76
CA ALA A 172 27.40 14.97 10.87
C ALA A 172 28.90 14.77 11.16
N GLU A 173 29.31 14.93 12.43
CA GLU A 173 30.72 14.84 12.81
C GLU A 173 31.23 13.39 12.73
N GLY A 174 32.43 13.20 12.17
CA GLY A 174 33.10 11.90 12.03
C GLY A 174 33.53 11.61 10.58
N SER A 175 34.71 11.01 10.38
CA SER A 175 35.27 10.76 9.04
C SER A 175 34.35 9.92 8.15
N GLU A 176 33.58 9.02 8.75
CA GLU A 176 32.67 8.11 8.03
C GLU A 176 31.23 8.63 7.94
N ALA A 177 30.84 9.58 8.80
CA ALA A 177 29.55 10.28 8.68
C ALA A 177 29.50 11.12 7.39
N SER A 178 30.67 11.62 6.95
CA SER A 178 30.82 12.30 5.67
C SER A 178 30.52 11.41 4.44
N GLU A 179 30.64 10.09 4.54
CA GLU A 179 30.30 9.17 3.43
C GLU A 179 28.79 8.96 3.30
N LEU A 180 28.06 9.13 4.39
CA LEU A 180 26.61 8.93 4.49
C LEU A 180 25.83 10.23 4.31
N ALA A 181 26.52 11.37 4.40
CA ALA A 181 26.01 12.71 4.11
C ALA A 181 25.09 12.74 2.87
N GLY A 182 23.83 13.14 3.08
CA GLY A 182 22.85 13.28 2.00
C GLY A 182 22.31 11.96 1.43
N LYS A 183 22.69 10.80 1.97
CA LYS A 183 22.07 9.51 1.61
C LYS A 183 20.66 9.43 2.20
N THR A 184 19.80 8.66 1.55
CA THR A 184 18.40 8.48 1.96
C THR A 184 18.25 7.32 2.91
N CYS A 185 17.56 7.55 4.03
CA CYS A 185 17.23 6.52 5.03
C CYS A 185 15.73 6.41 5.31
N GLY A 186 14.91 7.08 4.49
CA GLY A 186 13.49 6.81 4.46
C GLY A 186 12.81 7.35 3.22
N VAL A 187 11.89 6.56 2.69
CA VAL A 187 11.19 6.81 1.43
C VAL A 187 9.70 6.58 1.61
N GLN A 188 8.89 7.52 1.11
CA GLN A 188 7.47 7.34 0.90
C GLN A 188 7.21 7.01 -0.56
N TYR A 189 6.46 5.94 -0.82
CA TYR A 189 6.13 5.53 -2.17
C TYR A 189 4.64 5.24 -2.31
N SER A 190 4.08 5.56 -3.47
CA SER A 190 2.66 5.38 -3.78
C SER A 190 2.54 4.73 -5.14
N ARG A 191 1.88 3.57 -5.20
CA ARG A 191 1.64 2.82 -6.43
C ARG A 191 0.14 2.56 -6.56
N PHE A 192 -0.52 3.31 -7.44
CA PHE A 192 -1.98 3.30 -7.57
C PHE A 192 -2.70 3.67 -6.27
N PHE A 193 -3.29 2.69 -5.58
CA PHE A 193 -3.97 2.89 -4.29
C PHE A 193 -3.12 2.43 -3.11
N SER A 194 -2.11 1.59 -3.34
CA SER A 194 -1.18 1.18 -2.30
C SER A 194 -0.22 2.31 -1.94
N LYS A 195 0.22 2.27 -0.68
CA LYS A 195 1.16 3.22 -0.12
C LYS A 195 2.15 2.50 0.75
N THR A 196 3.40 2.87 0.59
CA THR A 196 4.48 2.27 1.33
C THR A 196 5.37 3.33 1.95
N ILE A 197 5.91 3.01 3.12
CA ILE A 197 6.97 3.77 3.77
C ILE A 197 8.06 2.77 4.15
N TRP A 198 9.29 3.07 3.76
CA TRP A 198 10.46 2.39 4.29
C TRP A 198 11.23 3.36 5.20
N LEU A 199 11.62 2.88 6.38
CA LEU A 199 12.55 3.55 7.29
C LEU A 199 13.72 2.60 7.55
N GLY A 200 14.90 2.95 7.06
CA GLY A 200 16.11 2.17 7.25
C GLY A 200 16.71 2.29 8.65
N PHE A 201 15.92 2.54 9.68
CA PHE A 201 16.35 2.70 11.07
C PHE A 201 15.23 2.34 12.05
N ASN A 202 15.58 2.12 13.32
CA ASN A 202 14.63 1.89 14.40
C ASN A 202 14.21 3.20 15.08
N LEU A 203 12.97 3.31 15.54
CA LEU A 203 12.57 4.51 16.30
C LEU A 203 13.27 4.60 17.66
N ASP A 204 13.69 3.49 18.26
CA ASP A 204 14.46 3.52 19.52
C ASP A 204 15.84 4.16 19.37
N ASP A 205 16.34 4.24 18.14
CA ASP A 205 17.54 4.99 17.85
C ASP A 205 17.30 6.52 17.86
N VAL A 206 16.05 6.98 17.80
CA VAL A 206 15.69 8.39 17.93
C VAL A 206 15.66 8.76 19.41
N SER A 207 16.56 9.65 19.85
CA SER A 207 16.74 9.95 21.29
C SER A 207 15.58 10.72 21.95
N SER A 208 14.78 11.43 21.16
CA SER A 208 13.68 12.27 21.63
C SER A 208 12.35 11.54 21.42
N SER A 209 11.62 11.28 22.51
CA SER A 209 10.28 10.67 22.39
C SER A 209 9.28 11.58 21.65
N HIS A 210 9.49 12.90 21.70
CA HIS A 210 8.68 13.84 20.93
C HIS A 210 8.91 13.64 19.42
N ASP A 211 10.17 13.51 19.01
CA ASP A 211 10.54 13.32 17.61
C ASP A 211 10.09 11.93 17.12
N GLN A 212 10.18 10.91 17.98
CA GLN A 212 9.59 9.58 17.72
C GLN A 212 8.09 9.68 17.42
N ASP A 213 7.33 10.33 18.32
CA ASP A 213 5.89 10.50 18.16
C ASP A 213 5.56 11.28 16.87
N GLU A 214 6.32 12.34 16.57
CA GLU A 214 6.13 13.16 15.37
C GLU A 214 6.44 12.39 14.08
N ILE A 215 7.47 11.53 14.07
CA ILE A 215 7.77 10.65 12.94
C ILE A 215 6.58 9.70 12.69
N VAL A 216 6.04 9.08 13.74
CA VAL A 216 4.87 8.18 13.62
C VAL A 216 3.65 8.95 13.11
N GLU A 217 3.36 10.11 13.68
CA GLU A 217 2.23 10.97 13.26
C GLU A 217 2.33 11.33 11.77
N ASN A 218 3.52 11.72 11.30
CA ASN A 218 3.74 12.06 9.90
C ASN A 218 3.59 10.85 8.96
N CYS A 219 4.04 9.67 9.39
CA CYS A 219 3.84 8.43 8.64
C CYS A 219 2.34 8.08 8.51
N LEU A 220 1.59 8.16 9.61
CA LEU A 220 0.15 7.90 9.61
C LEU A 220 -0.61 8.95 8.78
N ALA A 221 -0.26 10.23 8.90
CA ALA A 221 -0.83 11.30 8.10
C ALA A 221 -0.62 11.07 6.60
N TYR A 222 0.57 10.56 6.19
CA TYR A 222 0.81 10.17 4.81
C TYR A 222 -0.18 9.12 4.33
N PHE A 223 -0.43 8.06 5.11
CA PHE A 223 -1.39 7.01 4.73
C PHE A 223 -2.81 7.54 4.55
N GLU A 224 -3.24 8.48 5.38
CA GLU A 224 -4.56 9.12 5.30
C GLU A 224 -4.72 10.09 4.12
N TRP A 225 -3.68 10.86 3.80
CA TRP A 225 -3.75 11.99 2.87
C TRP A 225 -4.20 11.62 1.45
N GLY A 226 -3.97 10.36 1.04
CA GLY A 226 -4.09 9.94 -0.37
C GLY A 226 -5.47 9.48 -0.79
N PHE A 227 -6.37 9.10 0.12
CA PHE A 227 -7.70 8.70 -0.31
C PHE A 227 -8.48 9.91 -0.85
N ARG A 228 -8.48 11.02 -0.10
CA ARG A 228 -9.19 12.26 -0.50
C ARG A 228 -8.51 12.98 -1.65
N ASN A 229 -7.17 13.02 -1.67
CA ASN A 229 -6.42 13.70 -2.71
C ASN A 229 -6.18 12.86 -3.96
N GLY A 230 -6.12 11.53 -3.85
CA GLY A 230 -6.07 10.61 -4.99
C GLY A 230 -7.30 10.74 -5.87
N ILE A 231 -8.49 10.90 -5.29
CA ILE A 231 -9.73 11.19 -6.04
C ILE A 231 -9.62 12.52 -6.80
N ASN A 232 -9.05 13.56 -6.17
CA ASN A 232 -8.90 14.88 -6.79
C ASN A 232 -7.80 14.94 -7.85
N LEU A 233 -6.66 14.27 -7.62
CA LEU A 233 -5.57 14.14 -8.58
C LEU A 233 -6.00 13.26 -9.76
N TYR A 234 -6.76 12.19 -9.51
CA TYR A 234 -7.36 11.37 -10.55
C TYR A 234 -8.37 12.19 -11.35
N LYS A 235 -9.28 12.96 -10.71
CA LYS A 235 -10.16 13.90 -11.44
C LYS A 235 -9.37 14.92 -12.28
N LYS A 236 -8.28 15.49 -11.76
CA LYS A 236 -7.47 16.51 -12.44
C LYS A 236 -6.64 15.94 -13.60
N THR A 237 -6.06 14.75 -13.42
CA THR A 237 -5.18 14.09 -14.41
C THR A 237 -5.98 13.31 -15.45
N PHE A 238 -7.08 12.67 -15.06
CA PHE A 238 -7.95 11.89 -15.95
C PHE A 238 -8.83 12.78 -16.83
N VAL A 239 -9.23 13.97 -16.36
CA VAL A 239 -9.91 14.98 -17.19
C VAL A 239 -8.92 15.74 -18.08
N GLY A 240 -7.65 15.85 -17.68
CA GLY A 240 -6.61 16.58 -18.42
C GLY A 240 -5.79 15.79 -19.46
N LYS A 241 -5.70 14.45 -19.36
CA LYS A 241 -4.82 13.62 -20.23
C LYS A 241 -5.57 12.49 -20.95
N LEU A 242 -6.55 12.87 -21.77
CA LEU A 242 -7.29 11.97 -22.67
C LEU A 242 -6.53 11.63 -23.97
N GLU A 243 -5.21 11.86 -24.06
CA GLU A 243 -4.45 11.77 -25.33
C GLU A 243 -3.44 10.60 -25.44
N ASP A 244 -3.09 9.88 -24.37
CA ASP A 244 -2.11 8.78 -24.48
C ASP A 244 -2.78 7.40 -24.62
N LEU A 245 -2.73 6.78 -25.79
CA LEU A 245 -3.57 5.62 -26.19
C LEU A 245 -2.99 4.26 -25.72
N ASP A 246 -1.67 4.12 -25.61
CA ASP A 246 -1.03 2.83 -25.30
C ASP A 246 -1.09 2.49 -23.81
N TYR A 247 -1.00 3.50 -22.94
CA TYR A 247 -1.29 3.33 -21.51
C TYR A 247 -2.76 2.96 -21.25
N ARG A 248 -3.69 3.34 -22.15
CA ARG A 248 -5.12 2.99 -22.02
C ARG A 248 -5.36 1.51 -22.22
N VAL A 249 -4.71 0.85 -23.18
CA VAL A 249 -5.01 -0.55 -23.52
C VAL A 249 -4.53 -1.49 -22.43
N ALA A 250 -3.27 -1.37 -21.99
CA ALA A 250 -2.71 -2.24 -20.96
C ALA A 250 -3.40 -2.07 -19.58
N LYS A 251 -3.84 -0.85 -19.24
CA LYS A 251 -4.56 -0.57 -18.00
C LYS A 251 -6.04 -0.99 -18.06
N ARG A 252 -6.72 -0.75 -19.19
CA ARG A 252 -8.09 -1.23 -19.41
C ARG A 252 -8.13 -2.76 -19.43
N GLU A 253 -7.13 -3.42 -19.98
CA GLU A 253 -7.09 -4.87 -20.03
C GLU A 253 -6.90 -5.49 -18.65
N ARG A 254 -6.04 -4.90 -17.79
CA ARG A 254 -5.87 -5.36 -16.39
C ARG A 254 -7.12 -5.13 -15.53
N ILE A 255 -7.72 -3.94 -15.63
CA ILE A 255 -8.97 -3.63 -14.91
C ILE A 255 -10.11 -4.52 -15.43
N ALA A 256 -10.21 -4.72 -16.75
CA ALA A 256 -11.20 -5.61 -17.34
C ALA A 256 -10.98 -7.06 -16.89
N LYS A 257 -9.74 -7.55 -16.81
CA LYS A 257 -9.42 -8.90 -16.30
C LYS A 257 -9.85 -9.07 -14.83
N ARG A 258 -9.59 -8.09 -13.96
CA ARG A 258 -10.03 -8.10 -12.55
C ARG A 258 -11.55 -8.11 -12.43
N ILE A 259 -12.23 -7.18 -13.12
CA ILE A 259 -13.71 -7.11 -13.16
C ILE A 259 -14.30 -8.41 -13.71
N PHE A 260 -13.67 -9.03 -14.70
CA PHE A 260 -14.15 -10.29 -15.27
C PHE A 260 -13.93 -11.48 -14.34
N GLY A 261 -12.85 -11.48 -13.56
CA GLY A 261 -12.59 -12.45 -12.50
C GLY A 261 -13.66 -12.38 -11.41
N GLU A 262 -13.95 -11.16 -10.93
CA GLU A 262 -15.02 -10.92 -9.94
C GLU A 262 -16.40 -11.27 -10.49
N PHE A 263 -16.70 -10.94 -11.75
CA PHE A 263 -17.96 -11.34 -12.38
C PHE A 263 -18.11 -12.86 -12.48
N LYS A 264 -17.02 -13.56 -12.82
CA LYS A 264 -17.02 -15.02 -12.86
C LYS A 264 -17.33 -15.60 -11.48
N GLN A 265 -16.72 -15.06 -10.42
CA GLN A 265 -16.98 -15.48 -9.06
C GLN A 265 -18.45 -15.24 -8.65
N ILE A 266 -19.01 -14.05 -8.93
CA ILE A 266 -20.44 -13.75 -8.70
C ILE A 266 -21.36 -14.72 -9.47
N ALA A 267 -20.98 -15.09 -10.69
CA ALA A 267 -21.74 -16.03 -11.51
C ALA A 267 -21.65 -17.48 -11.00
N ASP A 268 -20.49 -17.87 -10.47
CA ASP A 268 -20.23 -19.18 -9.85
C ASP A 268 -20.97 -19.30 -8.51
N ASP A 269 -21.07 -18.20 -7.74
CA ASP A 269 -21.84 -18.10 -6.49
C ASP A 269 -23.37 -18.14 -6.72
N GLY A 270 -23.82 -18.07 -7.98
CA GLY A 270 -25.23 -18.16 -8.35
C GLY A 270 -26.08 -16.92 -8.00
N ASP A 271 -25.45 -15.77 -7.70
CA ASP A 271 -26.16 -14.53 -7.39
C ASP A 271 -26.74 -13.88 -8.66
N LYS A 272 -27.90 -14.40 -9.09
CA LYS A 272 -28.61 -13.98 -10.31
C LYS A 272 -28.97 -12.49 -10.31
N ALA A 273 -29.13 -11.86 -9.14
CA ALA A 273 -29.48 -10.45 -9.04
C ALA A 273 -28.27 -9.58 -9.43
N LYS A 274 -27.10 -9.87 -8.86
CA LYS A 274 -25.85 -9.16 -9.20
C LYS A 274 -25.42 -9.42 -10.64
N VAL A 275 -25.55 -10.67 -11.14
CA VAL A 275 -25.25 -10.96 -12.55
C VAL A 275 -26.13 -10.14 -13.50
N LYS A 276 -27.43 -10.01 -13.20
CA LYS A 276 -28.37 -9.22 -14.00
C LYS A 276 -28.03 -7.73 -13.97
N GLU A 277 -27.61 -7.20 -12.83
CA GLU A 277 -27.17 -5.82 -12.68
C GLU A 277 -25.91 -5.53 -13.53
N VAL A 278 -24.92 -6.42 -13.50
CA VAL A 278 -23.72 -6.32 -14.34
C VAL A 278 -24.06 -6.41 -15.83
N LEU A 279 -24.95 -7.32 -16.24
CA LEU A 279 -25.38 -7.44 -17.63
C LEU A 279 -26.17 -6.22 -18.12
N GLN A 280 -27.02 -5.63 -17.28
CA GLN A 280 -27.75 -4.39 -17.59
C GLN A 280 -26.79 -3.20 -17.73
N PHE A 281 -25.76 -3.15 -16.89
CA PHE A 281 -24.68 -2.18 -17.00
C PHE A 281 -23.89 -2.33 -18.31
N LEU A 282 -23.45 -3.55 -18.66
CA LEU A 282 -22.75 -3.83 -19.92
C LEU A 282 -23.60 -3.52 -21.15
N ALA A 283 -24.92 -3.71 -21.07
CA ALA A 283 -25.85 -3.42 -22.16
C ALA A 283 -26.13 -1.92 -22.37
N ALA A 284 -25.92 -1.08 -21.34
CA ALA A 284 -26.13 0.37 -21.43
C ALA A 284 -24.98 1.09 -22.16
N GLU A 285 -23.81 0.45 -22.28
CA GLU A 285 -22.59 1.06 -22.82
C GLU A 285 -22.32 0.59 -24.25
N LYS A 286 -22.16 1.53 -25.19
CA LYS A 286 -21.88 1.23 -26.60
C LYS A 286 -20.38 1.31 -26.88
N SER A 287 -19.60 0.34 -26.39
CA SER A 287 -18.19 0.16 -26.75
C SER A 287 -18.00 -1.19 -27.46
N PRO A 288 -17.24 -1.25 -28.58
CA PRO A 288 -16.94 -2.50 -29.27
C PRO A 288 -16.23 -3.54 -28.37
N GLU A 289 -15.35 -3.09 -27.48
CA GLU A 289 -14.63 -3.96 -26.53
C GLU A 289 -15.55 -4.52 -25.44
N LEU A 290 -16.46 -3.67 -24.91
CA LEU A 290 -17.47 -4.10 -23.94
C LEU A 290 -18.49 -5.05 -24.56
N GLU A 291 -18.79 -4.94 -25.85
CA GLU A 291 -19.72 -5.86 -26.52
C GLU A 291 -19.14 -7.28 -26.60
N SER A 292 -17.82 -7.43 -26.72
CA SER A 292 -17.17 -8.75 -26.59
C SER A 292 -17.25 -9.30 -25.17
N LEU A 293 -17.09 -8.46 -24.14
CA LEU A 293 -17.19 -8.87 -22.74
C LEU A 293 -18.62 -9.25 -22.36
N LYS A 294 -19.59 -8.46 -22.82
CA LYS A 294 -21.03 -8.72 -22.70
C LYS A 294 -21.40 -10.07 -23.31
N LYS A 295 -20.95 -10.37 -24.54
CA LYS A 295 -21.18 -11.69 -25.15
C LYS A 295 -20.62 -12.85 -24.31
N LYS A 296 -19.43 -12.69 -23.72
CA LYS A 296 -18.84 -13.70 -22.82
C LYS A 296 -19.65 -13.84 -21.53
N ALA A 297 -20.06 -12.73 -20.92
CA ALA A 297 -20.88 -12.70 -19.71
C ALA A 297 -22.27 -13.32 -19.93
N GLU A 298 -22.93 -13.00 -21.04
CA GLU A 298 -24.21 -13.60 -21.45
C GLU A 298 -24.08 -15.12 -21.67
N THR A 299 -22.95 -15.57 -22.22
CA THR A 299 -22.65 -16.99 -22.43
C THR A 299 -22.49 -17.72 -21.10
N LEU A 300 -21.70 -17.15 -20.16
CA LEU A 300 -21.53 -17.66 -18.79
C LEU A 300 -22.86 -17.76 -18.05
N PHE A 301 -23.68 -16.70 -18.10
CA PHE A 301 -24.99 -16.69 -17.44
C PHE A 301 -25.94 -17.76 -18.00
N ARG A 302 -25.98 -17.93 -19.33
CA ARG A 302 -26.79 -18.99 -19.97
C ARG A 302 -26.33 -20.38 -19.55
N PHE A 303 -25.01 -20.62 -19.51
CA PHE A 303 -24.45 -21.90 -19.09
C PHE A 303 -24.84 -22.26 -17.65
N ASN A 304 -24.67 -21.33 -16.70
CA ASN A 304 -25.03 -21.57 -15.29
C ASN A 304 -26.56 -21.69 -15.09
N SER A 305 -27.37 -21.00 -15.91
CA SER A 305 -28.83 -21.12 -15.85
C SER A 305 -29.37 -22.48 -16.30
N LEU A 306 -28.65 -23.18 -17.19
CA LEU A 306 -29.01 -24.51 -17.67
C LEU A 306 -28.60 -25.62 -16.68
N HIS A 307 -27.49 -25.44 -15.97
CA HIS A 307 -26.98 -26.43 -15.03
C HIS A 307 -27.56 -26.33 -13.60
N ASN A 308 -28.03 -25.15 -13.19
CA ASN A 308 -28.66 -24.95 -11.87
C ASN A 308 -30.20 -25.05 -11.91
N SER A 309 -30.77 -25.68 -12.93
CA SER A 309 -32.18 -26.06 -12.88
C SER A 309 -32.28 -27.33 -12.03
N PRO A 310 -32.88 -27.29 -10.82
CA PRO A 310 -33.08 -28.50 -10.02
C PRO A 310 -33.83 -29.51 -10.88
N GLY A 311 -33.30 -30.72 -10.96
CA GLY A 311 -33.80 -31.79 -11.83
C GLY A 311 -35.32 -31.90 -11.75
N LYS A 312 -35.95 -31.78 -12.90
CA LYS A 312 -37.18 -32.50 -13.19
C LYS A 312 -36.81 -33.85 -13.78
#